data_AF-A0A225UVJ1-F1
#
_entry.id   AF-A0A225UVJ1-F1
#
_cell.length_a   1.000
_cell.length_b   1.000
_cell.length_c   1.000
_cell.angle_alpha   90.00
_cell.angle_beta   90.00
_cell.angle_gamma   90.00
#
_symmetry.space_group_name_H-M   'P 1'
#
loop_
_entity.id
_entity.type
_entity.pdbx_description
1 polymer ?
#
loop_
_entity_poly.entity_id
_entity_poly.type
_entity_poly.pdbx_seq_one_letter_code
_entity_poly.pdbx_strand_id
1 'polypeptide(L)'
;SPKTAKQASPGTRRPSPTPGKKPNALSRAPDTKVIKRVKTNTGRAQGVRHPTDLATRDFQSLGDDELLIIEVCDRDVTSTFRVFGIKMKFSDKVQTLGFPDYEPHKHETKYLKDRWSMEAVWETRVLDFVLPWVQMSEGRSREFYFHRVHDLGKPVLHGLREYVEATEEHAEGWWYILLWFTMSVEDDRAKELHLWRRKCRETLVRYFLLLVQRLEKIDKFSKTLWYEPGLWILPNTICYWIFKDPSVNFRTVSGVADLRAELLELDEREPARTLWADAASETARLEHVPEEFVSKRLLPKLERAKNLLPVPRRPSTPKPKTTKELYELRLTRDATSEGSNSD
;
A
#
# COMPACT_ATOMS: atom_id res chain seq x y z
N SER A 1 27.77 10.02 -68.43
CA SER A 1 29.19 9.76 -68.74
C SER A 1 29.90 11.08 -68.97
N PRO A 2 31.16 11.31 -68.53
CA PRO A 2 32.07 10.54 -67.65
C PRO A 2 32.30 11.26 -66.28
N LYS A 3 32.48 10.63 -65.10
CA LYS A 3 33.64 9.91 -64.50
C LYS A 3 34.97 10.70 -64.63
N THR A 4 35.72 11.06 -63.57
CA THR A 4 36.57 10.22 -62.68
C THR A 4 37.17 11.17 -61.60
N ALA A 5 37.02 11.07 -60.26
CA ALA A 5 37.49 10.14 -59.21
C ALA A 5 38.72 10.61 -58.38
N LYS A 6 38.69 10.24 -57.06
CA LYS A 6 39.73 10.11 -56.01
C LYS A 6 39.96 11.30 -55.06
N GLN A 7 40.27 11.17 -53.75
CA GLN A 7 40.18 10.14 -52.70
C GLN A 7 40.78 10.76 -51.40
N ALA A 8 40.14 10.53 -50.24
CA ALA A 8 40.65 10.42 -48.85
C ALA A 8 41.44 11.55 -48.11
N SER A 9 41.02 11.75 -46.84
CA SER A 9 41.55 12.54 -45.70
C SER A 9 42.94 12.07 -45.17
N PRO A 10 43.60 12.80 -44.24
CA PRO A 10 43.30 12.63 -42.80
C PRO A 10 43.44 13.91 -41.93
N GLY A 11 42.57 14.05 -40.93
CA GLY A 11 42.71 15.03 -39.85
C GLY A 11 43.46 14.44 -38.66
N THR A 12 44.33 15.21 -38.02
CA THR A 12 45.05 14.80 -36.80
C THR A 12 45.17 15.95 -35.80
N ARG A 13 44.84 15.60 -34.54
CA ARG A 13 45.28 16.13 -33.23
C ARG A 13 44.62 17.36 -32.58
N ARG A 14 44.07 17.02 -31.40
CA ARG A 14 43.67 17.77 -30.19
C ARG A 14 44.81 18.62 -29.59
N PRO A 15 44.51 19.60 -28.70
CA PRO A 15 44.75 19.34 -27.27
C PRO A 15 43.66 19.85 -26.30
N SER A 16 43.78 19.41 -25.05
CA SER A 16 42.86 19.48 -23.88
C SER A 16 43.29 20.60 -22.88
N PRO A 17 42.68 20.80 -21.66
CA PRO A 17 42.14 22.11 -21.23
C PRO A 17 42.57 22.66 -19.82
N THR A 18 41.90 23.75 -19.39
CA THR A 18 41.62 24.32 -18.01
C THR A 18 42.65 25.23 -17.31
N PRO A 19 42.30 26.04 -16.25
CA PRO A 19 41.00 26.36 -15.60
C PRO A 19 40.73 27.86 -15.24
N GLY A 20 39.47 28.23 -14.93
CA GLY A 20 39.10 29.51 -14.29
C GLY A 20 37.74 29.44 -13.55
N LYS A 21 37.68 29.97 -12.32
CA LYS A 21 36.64 29.76 -11.27
C LYS A 21 35.43 30.74 -11.30
N LYS A 22 34.23 30.18 -11.03
CA LYS A 22 33.08 30.62 -10.16
C LYS A 22 32.24 31.87 -10.57
N PRO A 23 30.92 31.99 -10.22
CA PRO A 23 30.35 31.73 -8.87
C PRO A 23 28.95 31.06 -8.75
N ASN A 24 28.64 30.77 -7.48
CA ASN A 24 27.47 30.12 -6.88
C ASN A 24 26.11 30.76 -7.20
N ALA A 25 25.10 29.92 -7.43
CA ALA A 25 23.71 30.18 -7.05
C ALA A 25 23.17 28.96 -6.30
N LEU A 26 22.87 29.15 -5.01
CA LEU A 26 22.26 28.17 -4.12
C LEU A 26 20.76 28.03 -4.45
N SER A 27 20.37 26.92 -5.07
CA SER A 27 19.02 26.36 -4.89
C SER A 27 19.16 25.13 -4.01
N ARG A 28 18.98 25.32 -2.70
CA ARG A 28 19.05 24.26 -1.70
C ARG A 28 17.76 23.43 -1.81
N ALA A 29 17.81 22.36 -2.60
CA ALA A 29 16.83 21.28 -2.49
C ALA A 29 16.92 20.70 -1.07
N PRO A 30 15.80 20.36 -0.41
CA PRO A 30 15.87 19.65 0.86
C PRO A 30 16.56 18.30 0.64
N ASP A 31 17.67 18.08 1.34
CA ASP A 31 18.40 16.80 1.38
C ASP A 31 17.42 15.71 1.81
N THR A 32 16.92 14.95 0.83
CA THR A 32 16.07 13.79 1.08
C THR A 32 16.99 12.69 1.60
N LYS A 33 17.04 12.48 2.93
CA LYS A 33 17.78 11.35 3.53
C LYS A 33 17.27 10.06 2.87
N VAL A 34 18.15 9.39 2.13
CA VAL A 34 17.83 8.18 1.35
C VAL A 34 17.46 7.05 2.29
N ILE A 35 16.31 6.43 2.03
CA ILE A 35 15.84 5.27 2.79
C ILE A 35 16.71 4.07 2.43
N LYS A 36 17.36 3.50 3.44
CA LYS A 36 18.26 2.37 3.27
C LYS A 36 17.49 1.08 3.51
N ARG A 37 17.26 0.32 2.43
CA ARG A 37 16.86 -1.09 2.55
C ARG A 37 18.12 -1.92 2.76
N VAL A 38 18.18 -2.58 3.90
CA VAL A 38 19.33 -3.42 4.26
C VAL A 38 18.87 -4.87 4.26
N LYS A 39 19.45 -5.68 3.35
CA LYS A 39 19.32 -7.14 3.44
C LYS A 39 20.27 -7.63 4.52
N THR A 40 19.72 -8.17 5.60
CA THR A 40 20.51 -8.79 6.65
C THR A 40 20.84 -10.22 6.22
N ASN A 41 22.08 -10.46 5.79
CA ASN A 41 22.57 -11.82 5.51
C ASN A 41 22.76 -12.56 6.82
N THR A 42 21.76 -13.32 7.25
CA THR A 42 21.92 -14.28 8.33
C THR A 42 22.13 -15.66 7.72
N GLY A 43 23.38 -16.15 7.81
CA GLY A 43 23.79 -17.42 7.22
C GLY A 43 22.96 -18.61 7.74
N ARG A 44 22.96 -19.69 6.94
CA ARG A 44 22.30 -20.98 7.22
C ARG A 44 22.45 -21.41 8.68
N ALA A 45 21.34 -21.54 9.38
CA ALA A 45 21.23 -22.47 10.49
C ALA A 45 19.80 -23.04 10.53
N GLN A 46 19.68 -24.36 10.37
CA GLN A 46 18.55 -25.07 10.98
C GLN A 46 18.70 -24.89 12.51
N GLY A 47 17.84 -24.08 13.12
CA GLY A 47 17.99 -23.68 14.52
C GLY A 47 16.96 -22.64 15.00
N VAL A 48 17.22 -22.07 16.18
CA VAL A 48 16.43 -21.01 16.84
C VAL A 48 16.57 -19.71 16.07
N ARG A 49 15.47 -18.98 15.86
CA ARG A 49 15.49 -17.66 15.19
C ARG A 49 16.16 -16.60 16.05
N HIS A 50 16.94 -15.70 15.46
CA HIS A 50 17.70 -14.66 16.17
C HIS A 50 17.27 -13.24 15.79
N PRO A 51 17.34 -12.26 16.72
CA PRO A 51 17.11 -10.86 16.40
C PRO A 51 18.24 -10.33 15.50
N THR A 52 17.94 -9.35 14.63
CA THR A 52 18.99 -8.59 13.93
C THR A 52 19.77 -7.73 14.92
N ASP A 53 21.02 -7.36 14.59
CA ASP A 53 21.84 -6.48 15.43
C ASP A 53 21.10 -5.18 15.77
N LEU A 54 20.41 -4.60 14.79
CA LEU A 54 19.64 -3.38 14.97
C LEU A 54 18.42 -3.59 15.90
N ALA A 55 17.79 -4.76 15.86
CA ALA A 55 16.70 -5.11 16.76
C ALA A 55 17.14 -5.41 18.20
N THR A 56 18.42 -5.72 18.44
CA THR A 56 18.94 -5.91 19.82
C THR A 56 19.08 -4.59 20.59
N ARG A 57 19.27 -3.47 19.87
CA ARG A 57 19.46 -2.16 20.46
C ARG A 57 18.14 -1.59 20.98
N ASP A 58 18.23 -0.70 21.96
CA ASP A 58 17.07 0.06 22.44
C ASP A 58 16.72 1.18 21.46
N PHE A 59 15.42 1.48 21.35
CA PHE A 59 14.92 2.54 20.46
C PHE A 59 15.61 3.89 20.70
N GLN A 60 15.80 4.28 21.96
CA GLN A 60 16.45 5.54 22.35
C GLN A 60 17.92 5.63 21.94
N SER A 61 18.56 4.48 21.67
CA SER A 61 19.97 4.43 21.27
C SER A 61 20.15 4.51 19.75
N LEU A 62 19.06 4.54 18.97
CA LEU A 62 19.13 4.58 17.51
C LEU A 62 19.49 5.98 17.04
N GLY A 63 20.42 6.05 16.08
CA GLY A 63 20.75 7.29 15.37
C GLY A 63 19.69 7.66 14.33
N ASP A 64 19.75 8.91 13.86
CA ASP A 64 18.83 9.44 12.85
C ASP A 64 18.75 8.59 11.57
N ASP A 65 19.89 8.10 11.10
CA ASP A 65 19.98 7.29 9.88
C ASP A 65 19.43 5.87 10.11
N GLU A 66 19.54 5.36 11.33
CA GLU A 66 19.00 4.06 11.75
C GLU A 66 17.47 4.10 11.87
N LEU A 67 16.90 5.24 12.27
CA LEU A 67 15.45 5.46 12.28
C LEU A 67 14.82 5.47 10.87
N LEU A 68 15.63 5.58 9.81
CA LEU A 68 15.19 5.51 8.42
C LEU A 68 15.43 4.15 7.76
N ILE A 69 16.02 3.19 8.47
CA ILE A 69 16.30 1.85 7.93
C ILE A 69 15.01 1.01 7.86
N ILE A 70 14.89 0.27 6.77
CA ILE A 70 13.94 -0.84 6.63
C ILE A 70 14.75 -2.11 6.44
N GLU A 71 14.73 -2.98 7.44
CA GLU A 71 15.37 -4.29 7.33
C GLU A 71 14.49 -5.24 6.50
N VAL A 72 15.12 -5.93 5.54
CA VAL A 72 14.49 -7.00 4.76
C VAL A 72 15.11 -8.31 5.21
N CYS A 73 14.34 -9.12 5.92
CA CYS A 73 14.82 -10.28 6.66
C CYS A 73 14.19 -11.58 6.18
N ASP A 74 14.90 -12.69 6.35
CA ASP A 74 14.36 -14.04 6.15
C ASP A 74 13.62 -14.49 7.42
N ARG A 75 12.36 -14.93 7.24
CA ARG A 75 11.50 -15.43 8.31
C ARG A 75 12.04 -16.67 8.98
N ASP A 76 12.74 -17.54 8.25
CA ASP A 76 13.23 -18.80 8.79
C ASP A 76 14.44 -18.61 9.72
N VAL A 77 15.12 -17.47 9.60
CA VAL A 77 16.33 -17.17 10.37
C VAL A 77 16.11 -16.06 11.42
N THR A 78 15.22 -15.10 11.13
CA THR A 78 15.11 -13.87 11.91
C THR A 78 13.89 -13.88 12.84
N SER A 79 14.09 -13.57 14.12
CA SER A 79 13.00 -13.49 15.09
C SER A 79 12.41 -12.07 15.18
N THR A 80 13.27 -11.06 15.22
CA THR A 80 12.88 -9.64 15.25
C THR A 80 13.85 -8.79 14.43
N PHE A 81 13.33 -7.72 13.86
CA PHE A 81 14.03 -6.78 12.98
C PHE A 81 13.43 -5.38 13.14
N ARG A 82 13.92 -4.35 12.43
CA ARG A 82 13.41 -2.98 12.51
C ARG A 82 12.89 -2.48 11.17
N VAL A 83 11.78 -1.74 11.24
CA VAL A 83 11.24 -0.93 10.15
C VAL A 83 11.03 0.48 10.67
N PHE A 84 11.72 1.45 10.07
CA PHE A 84 11.77 2.85 10.53
C PHE A 84 12.06 2.98 12.03
N GLY A 85 13.05 2.23 12.51
CA GLY A 85 13.40 2.20 13.91
C GLY A 85 12.38 1.50 14.83
N ILE A 86 11.26 0.98 14.35
CA ILE A 86 10.30 0.22 15.18
C ILE A 86 10.64 -1.26 15.09
N LYS A 87 10.76 -1.92 16.24
CA LYS A 87 10.98 -3.37 16.32
C LYS A 87 9.73 -4.12 15.84
N MET A 88 9.95 -4.98 14.87
CA MET A 88 8.97 -5.82 14.20
C MET A 88 9.26 -7.29 14.51
N LYS A 89 8.24 -8.13 14.35
CA LYS A 89 8.37 -9.58 14.28
C LYS A 89 7.52 -10.11 13.14
N PHE A 90 7.85 -11.29 12.63
CA PHE A 90 6.95 -12.00 11.73
C PHE A 90 5.68 -12.43 12.47
N SER A 91 4.54 -12.38 11.78
CA SER A 91 3.27 -12.84 12.30
C SER A 91 3.32 -14.34 12.55
N ASP A 92 2.69 -14.79 13.63
CA ASP A 92 2.55 -16.23 13.92
C ASP A 92 1.51 -16.89 13.01
N LYS A 93 0.67 -16.09 12.36
CA LYS A 93 -0.34 -16.56 11.40
C LYS A 93 0.27 -16.65 10.00
N VAL A 94 -0.20 -17.60 9.21
CA VAL A 94 0.14 -17.67 7.78
C VAL A 94 -0.53 -16.50 7.08
N GLN A 95 0.26 -15.59 6.52
CA GLN A 95 -0.25 -14.46 5.75
C GLN A 95 -0.68 -14.92 4.34
N THR A 96 -1.66 -14.23 3.77
CA THR A 96 -2.02 -14.40 2.35
C THR A 96 -0.82 -14.00 1.48
N LEU A 97 -0.47 -14.82 0.49
CA LEU A 97 0.71 -14.61 -0.36
C LEU A 97 0.75 -13.18 -0.94
N GLY A 98 1.94 -12.57 -0.92
CA GLY A 98 2.17 -11.21 -1.40
C GLY A 98 2.00 -10.14 -0.33
N PHE A 99 1.09 -10.34 0.63
CA PHE A 99 0.91 -9.36 1.71
C PHE A 99 2.05 -9.42 2.74
N PRO A 100 2.39 -8.29 3.36
CA PRO A 100 3.41 -8.24 4.40
C PRO A 100 3.01 -9.08 5.60
N ASP A 101 3.95 -9.89 6.08
CA ASP A 101 3.73 -10.91 7.10
C ASP A 101 4.36 -10.54 8.45
N TYR A 102 4.43 -9.25 8.77
CA TYR A 102 5.04 -8.74 9.99
C TYR A 102 4.10 -7.84 10.79
N GLU A 103 4.37 -7.76 12.10
CA GLU A 103 3.63 -6.94 13.05
C GLU A 103 4.57 -6.26 14.05
N PRO A 104 4.19 -5.09 14.60
CA PRO A 104 4.98 -4.41 15.63
C PRO A 104 5.15 -5.24 16.89
N HIS A 105 6.34 -5.20 17.46
CA HIS A 105 6.59 -5.81 18.76
C HIS A 105 5.82 -5.08 19.85
N LYS A 106 5.10 -5.83 20.71
CA LYS A 106 4.16 -5.26 21.71
C LYS A 106 4.79 -4.15 22.57
N HIS A 107 6.04 -4.33 23.01
CA HIS A 107 6.75 -3.38 23.88
C HIS A 107 7.14 -2.06 23.20
N GLU A 108 7.18 -2.02 21.86
CA GLU A 108 7.53 -0.81 21.10
C GLU A 108 6.31 -0.12 20.47
N THR A 109 5.10 -0.65 20.72
CA THR A 109 3.86 -0.02 20.22
C THR A 109 3.64 1.40 20.73
N LYS A 110 4.24 1.77 21.87
CA LYS A 110 4.22 3.15 22.40
C LYS A 110 4.83 4.16 21.40
N TYR A 111 5.96 3.84 20.77
CA TYR A 111 6.59 4.74 19.81
C TYR A 111 5.71 4.95 18.56
N LEU A 112 4.96 3.92 18.13
CA LEU A 112 3.98 4.10 17.06
C LEU A 112 2.83 5.04 17.45
N LYS A 113 2.37 4.96 18.71
CA LYS A 113 1.34 5.86 19.23
C LYS A 113 1.84 7.29 19.34
N ASP A 114 3.10 7.49 19.72
CA ASP A 114 3.71 8.82 19.81
C ASP A 114 3.81 9.46 18.42
N ARG A 115 4.28 8.70 17.41
CA ARG A 115 4.31 9.13 16.01
C ARG A 115 2.94 9.54 15.49
N TRP A 116 1.88 8.89 15.97
CA TRP A 116 0.51 9.26 15.65
C TRP A 116 0.04 10.55 16.34
N SER A 117 0.29 10.65 17.64
CA SER A 117 -0.22 11.75 18.46
C SER A 117 0.34 13.12 18.03
N MET A 118 1.55 13.14 17.48
CA MET A 118 2.15 14.35 16.92
C MET A 118 1.50 14.80 15.59
N GLU A 119 0.69 13.94 14.98
CA GLU A 119 0.14 14.12 13.64
C GLU A 119 -1.34 14.47 13.65
N ALA A 120 -1.98 14.80 14.78
CA ALA A 120 -3.45 14.96 15.00
C ALA A 120 -4.25 15.77 13.92
N VAL A 121 -3.57 16.42 12.98
CA VAL A 121 -4.08 17.03 11.76
C VAL A 121 -4.23 16.06 10.56
N TRP A 122 -3.83 14.80 10.68
CA TRP A 122 -3.84 13.80 9.61
C TRP A 122 -5.29 13.39 9.25
N GLU A 123 -6.21 13.36 10.23
CA GLU A 123 -7.61 12.95 10.02
C GLU A 123 -8.31 13.95 9.09
N THR A 124 -8.19 15.24 9.41
CA THR A 124 -8.80 16.33 8.64
C THR A 124 -8.09 16.63 7.31
N ARG A 125 -6.95 16.00 7.02
CA ARG A 125 -6.16 16.34 5.83
C ARG A 125 -5.93 15.19 4.86
N VAL A 126 -5.93 13.95 5.34
CA VAL A 126 -5.82 12.75 4.50
C VAL A 126 -7.19 12.15 4.21
N LEU A 127 -8.11 12.14 5.19
CA LEU A 127 -9.47 11.61 4.97
C LEU A 127 -10.38 12.64 4.29
N ASP A 128 -10.32 13.93 4.68
CA ASP A 128 -11.26 14.96 4.21
C ASP A 128 -11.09 15.36 2.74
N PHE A 129 -9.88 15.25 2.18
CA PHE A 129 -9.61 15.85 0.87
C PHE A 129 -9.88 14.89 -0.30
N VAL A 130 -9.78 13.57 -0.11
CA VAL A 130 -9.86 12.60 -1.22
C VAL A 130 -10.56 11.27 -0.88
N LEU A 131 -10.88 10.97 0.39
CA LEU A 131 -11.37 9.64 0.83
C LEU A 131 -10.55 8.51 0.20
N PRO A 132 -9.38 8.17 0.75
CA PRO A 132 -8.38 7.35 0.05
C PRO A 132 -8.89 5.97 -0.39
N TRP A 133 -9.88 5.40 0.30
CA TRP A 133 -10.54 4.17 -0.13
C TRP A 133 -11.37 4.32 -1.42
N VAL A 134 -11.93 5.49 -1.70
CA VAL A 134 -12.64 5.78 -2.96
C VAL A 134 -11.63 5.78 -4.10
N GLN A 135 -10.53 6.50 -3.96
CA GLN A 135 -9.44 6.48 -4.95
C GLN A 135 -8.89 5.06 -5.16
N MET A 136 -8.67 4.32 -4.07
CA MET A 136 -8.24 2.92 -4.14
C MET A 136 -9.25 2.04 -4.90
N SER A 137 -10.54 2.21 -4.63
CA SER A 137 -11.60 1.46 -5.29
C SER A 137 -11.76 1.83 -6.77
N GLU A 138 -11.64 3.12 -7.10
CA GLU A 138 -11.77 3.60 -8.48
C GLU A 138 -10.59 3.20 -9.37
N GLY A 139 -9.37 3.23 -8.80
CA GLY A 139 -8.13 2.83 -9.47
C GLY A 139 -8.01 1.32 -9.70
N ARG A 140 -8.88 0.50 -9.09
CA ARG A 140 -8.84 -0.96 -9.19
C ARG A 140 -8.85 -1.45 -10.65
N SER A 141 -8.09 -2.51 -10.95
CA SER A 141 -8.20 -3.19 -12.24
C SER A 141 -9.66 -3.65 -12.48
N ARG A 142 -10.18 -3.36 -13.66
CA ARG A 142 -11.51 -3.80 -14.11
C ARG A 142 -11.44 -4.86 -15.20
N GLU A 143 -10.24 -5.31 -15.54
CA GLU A 143 -10.00 -6.27 -16.61
C GLU A 143 -9.68 -7.64 -16.01
N PHE A 144 -10.13 -8.69 -16.69
CA PHE A 144 -9.57 -10.02 -16.51
C PHE A 144 -8.27 -10.13 -17.31
N TYR A 145 -7.21 -10.59 -16.65
CA TYR A 145 -5.88 -10.79 -17.21
C TYR A 145 -5.65 -12.19 -17.73
N PHE A 146 -6.32 -13.21 -17.16
CA PHE A 146 -6.00 -14.61 -17.43
C PHE A 146 -7.20 -15.43 -17.92
N HIS A 147 -8.42 -15.07 -17.50
CA HIS A 147 -9.66 -15.77 -17.85
C HIS A 147 -10.49 -14.94 -18.82
N ARG A 148 -11.12 -15.59 -19.79
CA ARG A 148 -12.06 -14.92 -20.71
C ARG A 148 -13.46 -14.98 -20.15
N VAL A 149 -14.19 -13.87 -20.19
CA VAL A 149 -15.58 -13.79 -19.72
C VAL A 149 -16.47 -14.83 -20.40
N HIS A 150 -16.27 -15.10 -21.69
CA HIS A 150 -17.08 -16.07 -22.43
C HIS A 150 -16.80 -17.53 -22.04
N ASP A 151 -15.66 -17.82 -21.42
CA ASP A 151 -15.33 -19.15 -20.90
C ASP A 151 -15.94 -19.39 -19.51
N LEU A 152 -16.43 -18.33 -18.84
CA LEU A 152 -17.01 -18.42 -17.51
C LEU A 152 -18.52 -18.68 -17.57
N GLY A 153 -18.98 -19.63 -16.75
CA GLY A 153 -20.41 -19.91 -16.62
C GLY A 153 -21.19 -18.73 -16.03
N LYS A 154 -22.46 -18.58 -16.41
CA LYS A 154 -23.36 -17.54 -15.86
C LYS A 154 -23.39 -17.51 -14.33
N PRO A 155 -23.43 -18.65 -13.59
CA PRO A 155 -23.39 -18.63 -12.13
C PRO A 155 -22.11 -18.01 -11.57
N VAL A 156 -20.94 -18.35 -12.14
CA VAL A 156 -19.64 -17.79 -11.74
C VAL A 156 -19.62 -16.29 -12.01
N LEU A 157 -20.04 -15.85 -13.19
CA LEU A 157 -20.11 -14.42 -13.53
C LEU A 157 -21.06 -13.64 -12.61
N HIS A 158 -22.16 -14.25 -12.17
CA HIS A 158 -23.06 -13.65 -11.20
C HIS A 158 -22.41 -13.51 -9.81
N GLY A 159 -21.78 -14.58 -9.31
CA GLY A 159 -21.05 -14.53 -8.04
C GLY A 159 -19.88 -13.53 -8.06
N LEU A 160 -19.15 -13.43 -9.18
CA LEU A 160 -18.09 -12.44 -9.35
C LEU A 160 -18.63 -11.01 -9.37
N ARG A 161 -19.86 -10.79 -9.87
CA ARG A 161 -20.50 -9.48 -9.77
C ARG A 161 -20.79 -9.10 -8.33
N GLU A 162 -21.39 -10.00 -7.55
CA GLU A 162 -21.63 -9.78 -6.11
C GLU A 162 -20.30 -9.52 -5.38
N TYR A 163 -19.24 -10.24 -5.77
CA TYR A 163 -17.90 -10.04 -5.24
C TYR A 163 -17.37 -8.62 -5.45
N VAL A 164 -17.44 -8.15 -6.69
CA VAL A 164 -16.97 -6.80 -7.05
C VAL A 164 -17.85 -5.72 -6.42
N GLU A 165 -19.18 -5.91 -6.37
CA GLU A 165 -20.12 -5.03 -5.67
C GLU A 165 -19.77 -4.88 -4.19
N ALA A 166 -19.55 -6.00 -3.49
CA ALA A 166 -19.16 -5.99 -2.09
C ALA A 166 -17.79 -5.33 -1.86
N THR A 167 -16.89 -5.42 -2.85
CA THR A 167 -15.56 -4.81 -2.77
C THR A 167 -15.66 -3.28 -2.78
N GLU A 168 -16.53 -2.73 -3.63
CA GLU A 168 -16.82 -1.30 -3.65
C GLU A 168 -17.55 -0.84 -2.39
N GLU A 169 -18.56 -1.58 -1.93
CA GLU A 169 -19.34 -1.25 -0.73
C GLU A 169 -18.48 -1.21 0.53
N HIS A 170 -17.47 -2.09 0.61
CA HIS A 170 -16.58 -2.21 1.77
C HIS A 170 -15.17 -1.65 1.54
N ALA A 171 -15.00 -0.75 0.55
CA ALA A 171 -13.69 -0.17 0.20
C ALA A 171 -12.96 0.46 1.40
N GLU A 172 -13.69 1.08 2.33
CA GLU A 172 -13.11 1.66 3.54
C GLU A 172 -12.54 0.58 4.48
N GLY A 173 -13.24 -0.54 4.65
CA GLY A 173 -12.73 -1.69 5.40
C GLY A 173 -11.48 -2.27 4.75
N TRP A 174 -11.45 -2.32 3.42
CA TRP A 174 -10.28 -2.76 2.66
C TRP A 174 -9.08 -1.83 2.90
N TRP A 175 -9.28 -0.52 2.81
CA TRP A 175 -8.23 0.44 3.11
C TRP A 175 -7.62 0.21 4.50
N TYR A 176 -8.45 0.06 5.52
CA TYR A 176 -7.95 -0.15 6.87
C TYR A 176 -7.27 -1.49 7.11
N ILE A 177 -7.72 -2.58 6.46
CA ILE A 177 -7.04 -3.88 6.61
C ILE A 177 -5.67 -3.88 5.91
N LEU A 178 -5.53 -3.11 4.82
CA LEU A 178 -4.32 -3.01 4.02
C LEU A 178 -3.32 -1.97 4.55
N LEU A 179 -3.79 -0.97 5.29
CA LEU A 179 -2.99 0.18 5.76
C LEU A 179 -3.28 0.48 7.24
N TRP A 180 -3.04 -0.51 8.09
CA TRP A 180 -3.33 -0.40 9.52
C TRP A 180 -2.21 0.34 10.28
N PHE A 181 -2.48 1.57 10.72
CA PHE A 181 -1.60 2.30 11.63
C PHE A 181 -2.09 2.25 13.09
N THR A 182 -1.14 2.26 14.03
CA THR A 182 -1.36 2.24 15.48
C THR A 182 -1.58 3.65 16.00
N MET A 183 -2.59 3.85 16.85
CA MET A 183 -2.98 5.15 17.40
C MET A 183 -2.92 5.12 18.93
N SER A 184 -2.61 6.26 19.54
CA SER A 184 -2.98 6.48 20.95
C SER A 184 -4.51 6.55 21.04
N VAL A 185 -5.09 5.94 22.08
CA VAL A 185 -6.54 5.97 22.37
C VAL A 185 -6.82 6.73 23.67
N GLU A 186 -5.88 7.58 24.06
CA GLU A 186 -5.97 8.43 25.25
C GLU A 186 -6.94 9.61 25.04
N ASP A 187 -7.05 10.09 23.80
CA ASP A 187 -8.04 11.07 23.37
C ASP A 187 -9.32 10.37 22.83
N ASP A 188 -10.48 10.95 23.15
CA ASP A 188 -11.78 10.35 22.81
C ASP A 188 -12.00 10.25 21.30
N ARG A 189 -11.58 11.24 20.53
CA ARG A 189 -11.71 11.22 19.06
C ARG A 189 -10.83 10.14 18.44
N ALA A 190 -9.60 10.01 18.91
CA ALA A 190 -8.70 8.94 18.46
C ALA A 190 -9.24 7.54 18.81
N LYS A 191 -9.85 7.40 20.00
CA LYS A 191 -10.51 6.17 20.43
C LYS A 191 -11.73 5.83 19.57
N GLU A 192 -12.59 6.80 19.27
CA GLU A 192 -13.75 6.60 18.39
C GLU A 192 -13.32 6.13 17.00
N LEU A 193 -12.33 6.78 16.41
CA LEU A 193 -11.81 6.39 15.10
C LEU A 193 -11.21 4.98 15.15
N HIS A 194 -10.45 4.64 16.19
CA HIS A 194 -9.93 3.28 16.36
C HIS A 194 -11.06 2.23 16.37
N LEU A 195 -12.14 2.49 17.10
CA LEU A 195 -13.31 1.60 17.17
C LEU A 195 -14.04 1.52 15.81
N TRP A 196 -14.18 2.64 15.11
CA TRP A 196 -14.77 2.69 13.77
C TRP A 196 -13.97 1.85 12.77
N ARG A 197 -12.65 2.08 12.67
CA ARG A 197 -11.74 1.33 11.80
C ARG A 197 -11.81 -0.16 12.06
N ARG A 198 -11.84 -0.54 13.34
CA ARG A 198 -12.02 -1.92 13.78
C ARG A 198 -13.34 -2.51 13.30
N LYS A 199 -14.45 -1.78 13.44
CA LYS A 199 -15.78 -2.21 12.99
C LYS A 199 -15.85 -2.40 11.47
N CYS A 200 -15.27 -1.47 10.70
CA CYS A 200 -15.19 -1.58 9.24
C CYS A 200 -14.44 -2.84 8.82
N ARG A 201 -13.27 -3.10 9.44
CA ARG A 201 -12.49 -4.32 9.20
C ARG A 201 -13.26 -5.59 9.57
N GLU A 202 -13.86 -5.65 10.75
CA GLU A 202 -14.58 -6.86 11.21
C GLU A 202 -15.78 -7.17 10.31
N THR A 203 -16.47 -6.13 9.84
CA THR A 203 -17.58 -6.24 8.90
C THR A 203 -17.09 -6.77 7.55
N LEU A 204 -16.02 -6.18 7.00
CA LEU A 204 -15.36 -6.66 5.78
C LEU A 204 -15.00 -8.14 5.88
N VAL A 205 -14.21 -8.51 6.89
CA VAL A 205 -13.68 -9.89 7.05
C VAL A 205 -14.83 -10.89 7.12
N ARG A 206 -15.85 -10.62 7.95
CA ARG A 206 -17.01 -11.52 8.08
C ARG A 206 -17.75 -11.69 6.77
N TYR A 207 -18.00 -10.60 6.05
CA TYR A 207 -18.75 -10.63 4.80
C TYR A 207 -17.97 -11.34 3.69
N PHE A 208 -16.69 -10.99 3.52
CA PHE A 208 -15.85 -11.54 2.45
C PHE A 208 -15.51 -13.00 2.63
N LEU A 209 -15.29 -13.48 3.87
CA LEU A 209 -15.08 -14.91 4.10
C LEU A 209 -16.30 -15.74 3.64
N LEU A 210 -17.51 -15.27 3.92
CA LEU A 210 -18.73 -15.93 3.45
C LEU A 210 -18.88 -15.84 1.94
N LEU A 211 -18.54 -14.70 1.35
CA LEU A 211 -18.64 -14.47 -0.09
C LEU A 211 -17.68 -15.37 -0.87
N VAL A 212 -16.41 -15.45 -0.44
CA VAL A 212 -15.40 -16.37 -0.98
C VAL A 212 -15.89 -17.81 -0.89
N GLN A 213 -16.37 -18.25 0.29
CA GLN A 213 -16.87 -19.62 0.47
C GLN A 213 -18.06 -19.94 -0.44
N ARG A 214 -18.99 -19.00 -0.66
CA ARG A 214 -20.11 -19.20 -1.60
C ARG A 214 -19.62 -19.27 -3.04
N LEU A 215 -18.71 -18.39 -3.41
CA LEU A 215 -18.17 -18.30 -4.77
C LEU A 215 -17.41 -19.58 -5.14
N GLU A 216 -16.56 -20.09 -4.25
CA GLU A 216 -15.80 -21.32 -4.47
C GLU A 216 -16.66 -22.59 -4.55
N LYS A 217 -17.91 -22.54 -4.05
CA LYS A 217 -18.88 -23.65 -4.14
C LYS A 217 -19.67 -23.67 -5.44
N ILE A 218 -19.55 -22.63 -6.28
CA ILE A 218 -20.24 -22.60 -7.57
C ILE A 218 -19.62 -23.66 -8.49
N ASP A 219 -20.46 -24.44 -9.16
CA ASP A 219 -20.01 -25.43 -10.14
C ASP A 219 -19.12 -24.78 -11.20
N LYS A 220 -17.99 -25.42 -11.50
CA LYS A 220 -16.95 -24.94 -12.44
C LYS A 220 -16.25 -23.64 -12.02
N PHE A 221 -16.35 -23.21 -10.76
CA PHE A 221 -15.47 -22.15 -10.26
C PHE A 221 -14.01 -22.63 -10.27
N SER A 222 -13.13 -21.85 -10.91
CA SER A 222 -11.69 -22.12 -10.90
C SER A 222 -10.99 -21.30 -9.84
N LYS A 223 -10.20 -21.94 -8.97
CA LYS A 223 -9.36 -21.22 -7.98
C LYS A 223 -8.32 -20.30 -8.62
N THR A 224 -7.97 -20.54 -9.89
CA THR A 224 -7.08 -19.64 -10.64
C THR A 224 -7.69 -18.26 -10.88
N LEU A 225 -9.01 -18.10 -10.73
CA LEU A 225 -9.65 -16.78 -10.75
C LEU A 225 -9.09 -15.86 -9.65
N TRP A 226 -8.61 -16.40 -8.53
CA TRP A 226 -7.97 -15.58 -7.50
C TRP A 226 -6.64 -14.97 -7.92
N TYR A 227 -6.05 -15.38 -9.05
CA TYR A 227 -4.91 -14.68 -9.65
C TYR A 227 -5.33 -13.42 -10.42
N GLU A 228 -6.63 -13.18 -10.59
CA GLU A 228 -7.12 -12.04 -11.36
C GLU A 228 -6.93 -10.72 -10.62
N PRO A 229 -6.25 -9.74 -11.24
CA PRO A 229 -6.00 -8.43 -10.64
C PRO A 229 -7.20 -7.69 -10.09
N GLY A 230 -8.34 -7.81 -10.74
CA GLY A 230 -9.54 -7.10 -10.31
C GLY A 230 -10.30 -7.80 -9.17
N LEU A 231 -9.85 -8.97 -8.71
CA LEU A 231 -10.43 -9.72 -7.61
C LEU A 231 -9.51 -9.63 -6.39
N TRP A 232 -9.77 -8.66 -5.51
CA TRP A 232 -8.96 -8.44 -4.32
C TRP A 232 -8.96 -9.65 -3.40
N ILE A 233 -7.82 -10.06 -2.86
CA ILE A 233 -7.73 -11.18 -1.91
C ILE A 233 -7.61 -10.61 -0.50
N LEU A 234 -8.40 -11.15 0.42
CA LEU A 234 -8.36 -10.72 1.81
C LEU A 234 -7.02 -11.15 2.45
N PRO A 235 -6.27 -10.23 3.09
CA PRO A 235 -5.13 -10.63 3.87
C PRO A 235 -5.59 -11.37 5.13
N ASN A 236 -4.90 -12.43 5.51
CA ASN A 236 -5.21 -13.21 6.71
C ASN A 236 -4.99 -12.41 8.00
N THR A 237 -4.07 -11.43 7.96
CA THR A 237 -3.83 -10.48 9.04
C THR A 237 -3.79 -9.05 8.53
N ILE A 238 -4.05 -8.08 9.42
CA ILE A 238 -3.90 -6.66 9.11
C ILE A 238 -2.47 -6.36 8.66
N CYS A 239 -2.34 -5.53 7.62
CA CYS A 239 -1.06 -5.10 7.10
C CYS A 239 -0.69 -3.77 7.75
N TYR A 240 0.37 -3.74 8.55
CA TYR A 240 0.73 -2.55 9.34
C TYR A 240 1.40 -1.45 8.50
N TRP A 241 0.90 -0.21 8.58
CA TRP A 241 1.60 0.97 8.09
C TRP A 241 2.42 1.58 9.23
N ILE A 242 3.74 1.57 9.05
CA ILE A 242 4.70 2.15 9.99
C ILE A 242 5.13 3.52 9.47
N PHE A 243 4.75 4.59 10.17
CA PHE A 243 5.18 5.95 9.85
C PHE A 243 6.66 6.15 10.15
N LYS A 244 7.34 6.98 9.35
CA LYS A 244 8.70 7.44 9.66
C LYS A 244 8.73 8.21 10.98
N ASP A 245 9.88 8.21 11.63
CA ASP A 245 10.04 8.95 12.88
C ASP A 245 9.99 10.47 12.64
N PRO A 246 9.13 11.24 13.34
CA PRO A 246 9.04 12.69 13.19
C PRO A 246 10.36 13.42 13.41
N SER A 247 11.27 12.89 14.24
CA SER A 247 12.57 13.53 14.50
C SER A 247 13.48 13.58 13.27
N VAL A 248 13.29 12.67 12.31
CA VAL A 248 14.12 12.56 11.08
C VAL A 248 13.33 12.82 9.81
N ASN A 249 12.01 12.99 9.94
CA ASN A 249 11.11 13.28 8.84
C ASN A 249 10.94 14.79 8.71
N PHE A 250 11.53 15.39 7.67
CA PHE A 250 11.42 16.82 7.39
C PHE A 250 10.01 17.15 6.87
N ARG A 251 9.04 17.18 7.78
CA ARG A 251 7.66 17.49 7.38
C ARG A 251 7.52 18.98 7.06
N THR A 252 6.86 19.26 5.95
CA THR A 252 6.39 20.59 5.56
C THR A 252 5.44 21.16 6.62
N VAL A 253 5.20 22.49 6.60
CA VAL A 253 4.25 23.17 7.52
C VAL A 253 2.86 22.51 7.53
N SER A 254 2.49 21.78 6.47
CA SER A 254 1.25 21.02 6.42
C SER A 254 1.36 19.53 6.77
N GLY A 255 2.52 18.89 6.68
CA GLY A 255 2.74 17.45 6.98
C GLY A 255 2.01 16.45 6.07
N VAL A 256 0.99 16.88 5.31
CA VAL A 256 0.12 16.05 4.45
C VAL A 256 0.84 15.56 3.22
N ALA A 257 1.61 16.44 2.58
CA ALA A 257 2.37 16.09 1.39
C ALA A 257 3.37 14.98 1.73
N ASP A 258 3.93 15.00 2.94
CA ASP A 258 4.91 14.04 3.42
C ASP A 258 4.25 12.69 3.76
N LEU A 259 3.07 12.68 4.38
CA LEU A 259 2.32 11.45 4.61
C LEU A 259 1.82 10.79 3.32
N ARG A 260 1.38 11.59 2.33
CA ARG A 260 1.03 11.06 1.00
C ARG A 260 2.25 10.47 0.30
N ALA A 261 3.40 11.12 0.39
CA ALA A 261 4.65 10.59 -0.15
C ALA A 261 5.07 9.29 0.57
N GLU A 262 4.93 9.21 1.90
CA GLU A 262 5.17 7.97 2.65
C GLU A 262 4.21 6.84 2.27
N LEU A 263 2.94 7.16 1.99
CA LEU A 263 1.96 6.20 1.51
C LEU A 263 2.33 5.67 0.11
N LEU A 264 2.67 6.56 -0.82
CA LEU A 264 3.14 6.17 -2.16
C LEU A 264 4.40 5.28 -2.08
N GLU A 265 5.36 5.63 -1.22
CA GLU A 265 6.57 4.82 -1.02
C GLU A 265 6.27 3.45 -0.40
N LEU A 266 5.30 3.38 0.52
CA LEU A 266 4.82 2.12 1.07
C LEU A 266 4.19 1.25 -0.02
N ASP A 267 3.36 1.86 -0.87
CA ASP A 267 2.66 1.19 -1.96
C ASP A 267 3.64 0.68 -3.03
N GLU A 268 4.69 1.45 -3.36
CA GLU A 268 5.78 1.01 -4.23
C GLU A 268 6.60 -0.15 -3.60
N ARG A 269 6.79 -0.13 -2.28
CA ARG A 269 7.57 -1.15 -1.56
C ARG A 269 6.82 -2.46 -1.40
N GLU A 270 5.54 -2.37 -1.09
CA GLU A 270 4.68 -3.50 -0.75
C GLU A 270 3.47 -3.47 -1.67
N PRO A 271 3.69 -3.67 -2.99
CA PRO A 271 2.66 -3.45 -3.98
C PRO A 271 1.43 -4.30 -3.68
N ALA A 272 1.53 -5.48 -3.06
CA ALA A 272 0.35 -6.29 -2.68
C ALA A 272 -0.72 -5.54 -1.89
N ARG A 273 -0.36 -4.52 -1.12
CA ARG A 273 -1.32 -3.68 -0.39
C ARG A 273 -2.25 -2.92 -1.32
N THR A 274 -1.73 -2.43 -2.44
CA THR A 274 -2.42 -1.48 -3.34
C THR A 274 -2.28 -1.86 -4.80
N LEU A 275 -1.93 -3.13 -5.04
CA LEU A 275 -1.51 -3.78 -6.29
C LEU A 275 -2.49 -3.51 -7.43
N TRP A 276 -3.68 -3.09 -7.05
CA TRP A 276 -4.83 -2.95 -7.89
C TRP A 276 -5.24 -1.50 -8.10
N ALA A 277 -4.91 -0.57 -7.20
CA ALA A 277 -5.24 0.86 -7.30
C ALA A 277 -4.12 1.72 -7.92
N ASP A 278 -2.86 1.42 -7.61
CA ASP A 278 -1.73 2.32 -7.89
C ASP A 278 -0.43 1.56 -8.25
N ALA A 279 -0.53 0.29 -8.70
CA ALA A 279 0.68 -0.44 -9.10
C ALA A 279 1.39 0.32 -10.23
N ALA A 280 2.62 0.77 -9.94
CA ALA A 280 3.45 1.59 -10.82
C ALA A 280 3.74 0.90 -12.17
N SER A 281 3.63 -0.44 -12.25
CA SER A 281 3.81 -1.19 -13.49
C SER A 281 2.97 -2.47 -13.56
N GLU A 282 2.75 -2.96 -14.78
CA GLU A 282 2.13 -4.26 -15.06
C GLU A 282 2.94 -5.44 -14.51
N THR A 283 4.27 -5.33 -14.45
CA THR A 283 5.13 -6.36 -13.87
C THR A 283 4.88 -6.49 -12.37
N ALA A 284 4.79 -5.37 -11.65
CA ALA A 284 4.44 -5.39 -10.23
C ALA A 284 3.08 -6.08 -10.03
N ARG A 285 2.10 -5.80 -10.90
CA ARG A 285 0.76 -6.44 -10.89
C ARG A 285 0.78 -7.96 -10.87
N LEU A 286 1.80 -8.57 -11.43
CA LEU A 286 1.86 -10.01 -11.65
C LEU A 286 2.90 -10.73 -10.78
N GLU A 287 3.63 -10.00 -9.92
CA GLU A 287 4.75 -10.54 -9.15
C GLU A 287 4.37 -11.70 -8.20
N HIS A 288 3.14 -11.68 -7.66
CA HIS A 288 2.63 -12.73 -6.77
C HIS A 288 1.96 -13.89 -7.52
N VAL A 289 1.81 -13.81 -8.84
CA VAL A 289 1.23 -14.86 -9.66
C VAL A 289 2.37 -15.75 -10.17
N PRO A 290 2.23 -17.10 -10.12
CA PRO A 290 3.28 -17.99 -10.63
C PRO A 290 3.70 -17.66 -12.06
N GLU A 291 5.01 -17.52 -12.31
CA GLU A 291 5.54 -17.12 -13.62
C GLU A 291 5.08 -18.05 -14.76
N GLU A 292 5.02 -19.35 -14.49
CA GLU A 292 4.48 -20.33 -15.45
C GLU A 292 3.00 -20.08 -15.80
N PHE A 293 2.22 -19.60 -14.83
CA PHE A 293 0.82 -19.26 -15.08
C PHE A 293 0.73 -17.99 -15.92
N VAL A 294 1.50 -16.96 -15.57
CA VAL A 294 1.55 -15.69 -16.31
C VAL A 294 1.95 -15.91 -17.77
N SER A 295 3.09 -16.58 -18.00
CA SER A 295 3.64 -16.81 -19.35
C SER A 295 2.69 -17.59 -20.27
N LYS A 296 1.85 -18.49 -19.73
CA LYS A 296 0.95 -19.33 -20.51
C LYS A 296 -0.46 -18.74 -20.67
N ARG A 297 -0.91 -17.88 -19.76
CA ARG A 297 -2.33 -17.47 -19.65
C ARG A 297 -2.57 -15.98 -19.81
N LEU A 298 -1.55 -15.13 -19.73
CA LEU A 298 -1.73 -13.67 -19.82
C LEU A 298 -2.34 -13.27 -21.17
N LEU A 299 -3.48 -12.59 -21.10
CA LEU A 299 -4.19 -12.09 -22.27
C LEU A 299 -3.52 -10.82 -22.83
N PRO A 300 -3.48 -10.65 -24.17
CA PRO A 300 -2.99 -9.42 -24.79
C PRO A 300 -3.75 -8.17 -24.32
N LYS A 301 -3.07 -7.02 -24.22
CA LYS A 301 -3.66 -5.74 -23.74
C LYS A 301 -4.98 -5.38 -24.44
N LEU A 302 -5.03 -5.50 -25.77
CA LEU A 302 -6.21 -5.18 -26.55
C LEU A 302 -7.40 -6.11 -26.25
N GLU A 303 -7.11 -7.37 -25.90
CA GLU A 303 -8.13 -8.33 -25.49
C GLU A 303 -8.66 -8.00 -24.09
N ARG A 304 -7.76 -7.72 -23.14
CA ARG A 304 -8.12 -7.37 -21.76
C ARG A 304 -8.99 -6.13 -21.66
N ALA A 305 -8.71 -5.11 -22.47
CA ALA A 305 -9.52 -3.89 -22.55
C ALA A 305 -11.00 -4.15 -22.91
N LYS A 306 -11.30 -5.29 -23.55
CA LYS A 306 -12.67 -5.72 -23.89
C LYS A 306 -13.21 -6.82 -22.97
N ASN A 307 -12.34 -7.41 -22.15
CA ASN A 307 -12.61 -8.57 -21.30
C ASN A 307 -12.75 -8.13 -19.83
N LEU A 308 -13.84 -7.41 -19.56
CA LEU A 308 -14.03 -6.71 -18.29
C LEU A 308 -14.67 -7.59 -17.22
N LEU A 309 -14.32 -7.32 -15.96
CA LEU A 309 -15.04 -7.82 -14.80
C LEU A 309 -16.52 -7.45 -14.86
N PRO A 310 -17.42 -8.29 -14.32
CA PRO A 310 -18.84 -7.96 -14.24
C PRO A 310 -19.05 -6.63 -13.51
N VAL A 311 -19.64 -5.66 -14.19
CA VAL A 311 -19.88 -4.33 -13.62
C VAL A 311 -20.96 -4.40 -12.55
N PRO A 312 -20.74 -3.85 -11.35
CA PRO A 312 -21.77 -3.61 -10.35
C PRO A 312 -23.03 -2.99 -10.96
N ARG A 313 -24.23 -3.49 -10.63
CA ARG A 313 -25.45 -2.71 -10.92
C ARG A 313 -25.37 -1.41 -10.12
N ARG A 314 -25.66 -0.26 -10.76
CA ARG A 314 -25.92 0.96 -9.98
C ARG A 314 -27.04 0.63 -8.99
N PRO A 315 -26.89 0.95 -7.69
CA PRO A 315 -27.92 0.62 -6.72
C PRO A 315 -29.24 1.29 -7.12
N SER A 316 -30.31 0.50 -7.15
CA SER A 316 -31.69 0.96 -7.42
C SER A 316 -32.31 1.70 -6.24
N THR A 317 -31.65 1.67 -5.08
CA THR A 317 -31.95 2.45 -3.89
C THR A 317 -30.97 3.62 -3.78
N PRO A 318 -31.39 4.77 -3.20
CA PRO A 318 -30.44 5.81 -2.83
C PRO A 318 -29.34 5.15 -2.02
N LYS A 319 -28.07 5.40 -2.39
CA LYS A 319 -26.93 4.86 -1.65
C LYS A 319 -27.16 5.14 -0.16
N PRO A 320 -26.93 4.18 0.76
CA PRO A 320 -26.74 4.57 2.15
C PRO A 320 -25.72 5.70 2.15
N LYS A 321 -26.02 6.79 2.89
CA LYS A 321 -25.21 8.01 2.92
C LYS A 321 -23.74 7.62 2.82
N THR A 322 -23.09 8.03 1.74
CA THR A 322 -21.67 7.76 1.50
C THR A 322 -20.89 8.15 2.76
N THR A 323 -19.76 7.49 3.05
CA THR A 323 -18.92 7.87 4.20
C THR A 323 -18.61 9.38 4.20
N LYS A 324 -18.55 10.00 3.01
CA LYS A 324 -18.54 11.45 2.81
C LYS A 324 -19.74 12.16 3.42
N GLU A 325 -20.96 11.78 3.06
CA GLU A 325 -22.20 12.37 3.58
C GLU A 325 -22.37 12.11 5.08
N LEU A 326 -21.97 10.94 5.59
CA LEU A 326 -21.99 10.65 7.04
C LEU A 326 -20.96 11.47 7.82
N TYR A 327 -19.78 11.72 7.22
CA TYR A 327 -18.73 12.54 7.79
C TYR A 327 -19.06 14.04 7.71
N GLU A 328 -19.59 14.53 6.59
CA GLU A 328 -20.10 15.89 6.43
C GLU A 328 -21.27 16.16 7.39
N LEU A 329 -22.17 15.19 7.58
CA LEU A 329 -23.21 15.27 8.61
C LEU A 329 -22.64 15.36 10.03
N ARG A 330 -21.51 14.67 10.28
CA ARG A 330 -20.80 14.72 11.56
C ARG A 330 -20.21 16.12 11.80
N LEU A 331 -19.52 16.66 10.81
CA LEU A 331 -18.95 18.01 10.85
C LEU A 331 -20.02 19.10 11.00
N THR A 332 -21.15 18.99 10.30
CA THR A 332 -22.25 19.96 10.45
C THR A 332 -22.90 19.91 11.84
N ARG A 333 -22.93 18.74 12.48
CA ARG A 333 -23.49 18.57 13.83
C ARG A 333 -22.59 19.21 14.88
N ASP A 334 -21.27 19.10 14.70
CA ASP A 334 -20.29 19.67 15.62
C ASP A 334 -20.20 21.20 15.50
N ALA A 335 -20.33 21.75 14.28
CA ALA A 335 -20.44 23.19 14.05
C ALA A 335 -21.72 23.81 14.65
N THR A 336 -22.83 23.07 14.69
CA THR A 336 -24.07 23.53 15.34
C THR A 336 -24.03 23.43 16.87
N SER A 337 -23.18 22.56 17.45
CA SER A 337 -23.01 22.47 18.91
C SER A 337 -22.09 23.55 19.50
N GLU A 338 -21.15 24.09 18.72
CA GLU A 338 -20.31 25.22 19.15
C GLU A 338 -21.04 26.57 19.06
N GLY A 339 -22.06 26.70 18.21
CA GLY A 339 -22.85 27.93 18.06
C GLY A 339 -23.97 28.13 19.09
N SER A 340 -24.17 27.19 20.02
CA SER A 340 -25.32 27.21 20.95
C SER A 340 -24.97 27.51 22.41
N ASN A 341 -23.71 27.86 22.71
CA ASN A 341 -23.25 28.33 24.03
C ASN A 341 -22.88 29.82 23.98
N SER A 342 -23.76 30.63 23.40
CA SER A 342 -23.67 32.09 23.44
C SER A 342 -25.09 32.64 23.45
N ASP A 343 -25.74 32.53 24.61
CA ASP A 343 -26.78 33.45 25.10
C ASP A 343 -26.93 33.29 26.61
#